data_AF-A0A833H3F6-F1
#
_entry.id   AF-A0A833H3F6-F1
#
_cell.length_a   1.000
_cell.length_b   1.000
_cell.length_c   1.000
_cell.angle_alpha   90.00
_cell.angle_beta   90.00
_cell.angle_gamma   90.00
#
_symmetry.space_group_name_H-M   'P 1'
#
loop_
_entity.id
_entity.type
_entity.pdbx_description
1 polymer ?
#
loop_
_entity_poly.entity_id
_entity_poly.type
_entity_poly.pdbx_seq_one_letter_code
_entity_poly.pdbx_strand_id
1 'polypeptide(L)'
;MMQAELKEPGVDYRRVWRVRPCRREGYNKTYVGEFPDGSSVELDYNFARELVRIEYHPSEDGERIYIAVVKKGVLLQERDFATNRVVDLHRRMRPLAKFFQYFPDNHVLRSLDGIYGLPTQSAIPESTRTRDLFTWQNIRHKTVKDLLRDYLRAKRIDENKKRPYHRRLLRRLPADLFDLGMALIPVSLFFKRELSPEGLAFALGTLGFLTGGMDAIWRQRNPLVFKALFFLFPASAILWLKIQLEQWAIFDPMPDFILTYIKAVLSSYV
;
A
#
# COMPACT_ATOMS: atom_id res chain seq x y z
N MET A 1 -15.38 -3.25 32.55
CA MET A 1 -14.11 -3.40 33.28
C MET A 1 -13.02 -3.79 32.29
N MET A 2 -12.18 -2.84 31.86
CA MET A 2 -10.96 -3.14 31.09
C MET A 2 -9.92 -3.63 32.08
N GLN A 3 -9.59 -4.93 32.06
CA GLN A 3 -8.43 -5.44 32.77
C GLN A 3 -7.18 -4.83 32.11
N ALA A 4 -6.41 -4.08 32.90
CA ALA A 4 -5.10 -3.62 32.49
C ALA A 4 -4.22 -4.86 32.24
N GLU A 5 -3.90 -5.14 30.98
CA GLU A 5 -2.98 -6.19 30.57
C GLU A 5 -1.63 -5.98 31.27
N LEU A 6 -1.34 -6.82 32.26
CA LEU A 6 -0.01 -7.01 32.83
C LEU A 6 0.92 -7.47 31.70
N LYS A 7 1.59 -6.51 31.06
CA LYS A 7 2.69 -6.80 30.14
C LYS A 7 3.87 -7.25 30.98
N GLU A 8 4.37 -8.45 30.74
CA GLU A 8 5.60 -8.93 31.35
C GLU A 8 6.75 -8.00 30.96
N PRO A 9 7.56 -7.53 31.92
CA PRO A 9 8.63 -6.59 31.65
C PRO A 9 9.65 -7.23 30.71
N GLY A 10 9.90 -6.58 29.56
CA GLY A 10 10.92 -7.00 28.58
C GLY A 10 10.40 -7.79 27.37
N VAL A 11 9.11 -8.15 27.31
CA VAL A 11 8.56 -8.94 26.20
C VAL A 11 7.82 -8.04 25.21
N ASP A 12 8.34 -7.94 23.98
CA ASP A 12 7.61 -7.28 22.89
C ASP A 12 6.63 -8.27 22.24
N TYR A 13 5.41 -8.33 22.79
CA TYR A 13 4.30 -9.15 22.30
C TYR A 13 4.03 -9.02 20.79
N ARG A 14 4.40 -7.90 20.15
CA ARG A 14 4.23 -7.69 18.70
C ARG A 14 5.29 -8.39 17.86
N ARG A 15 6.44 -8.73 18.44
CA ARG A 15 7.60 -9.33 17.76
C ARG A 15 7.84 -10.79 18.12
N VAL A 16 6.99 -11.37 18.98
CA VAL A 16 7.06 -12.79 19.37
C VAL A 16 6.93 -13.72 18.16
N TRP A 17 6.07 -13.35 17.21
CA TRP A 17 5.78 -14.18 16.05
C TRP A 17 6.73 -13.89 14.88
N ARG A 18 7.43 -14.93 14.43
CA ARG A 18 8.29 -14.91 13.25
C ARG A 18 7.64 -15.72 12.13
N VAL A 19 7.61 -15.17 10.92
CA VAL A 19 7.09 -15.87 9.74
C VAL A 19 8.25 -16.57 9.03
N ARG A 20 8.09 -17.86 8.72
CA ARG A 20 9.06 -18.66 7.95
C ARG A 20 8.39 -19.26 6.70
N PRO A 21 9.16 -19.51 5.63
CA PRO A 21 8.66 -20.30 4.51
C PRO A 21 8.31 -21.70 5.01
N CYS A 22 7.14 -22.19 4.64
CA CYS A 22 6.71 -23.52 5.06
C CYS A 22 7.55 -24.59 4.36
N ARG A 23 8.11 -25.52 5.14
CA ARG A 23 8.85 -26.68 4.62
C ARG A 23 7.95 -27.88 4.34
N ARG A 24 6.73 -27.89 4.87
CA ARG A 24 5.81 -29.03 4.77
C ARG A 24 4.94 -28.95 3.54
N GLU A 25 4.85 -30.07 2.83
CA GLU A 25 3.99 -30.17 1.66
C GLU A 25 2.52 -29.95 2.02
N GLY A 26 1.82 -29.20 1.17
CA GLY A 26 0.41 -28.88 1.38
C GLY A 26 0.14 -27.77 2.39
N TYR A 27 1.15 -27.07 2.90
CA TYR A 27 0.98 -25.87 3.74
C TYR A 27 1.65 -24.66 3.07
N ASN A 28 1.09 -23.47 3.29
CA ASN A 28 1.53 -22.26 2.59
C ASN A 28 2.48 -21.41 3.44
N LYS A 29 2.27 -21.35 4.76
CA LYS A 29 3.03 -20.49 5.67
C LYS A 29 3.26 -21.19 7.00
N THR A 30 4.39 -20.90 7.62
CA THR A 30 4.71 -21.34 8.98
C THR A 30 4.96 -20.12 9.87
N TYR A 31 4.37 -20.11 11.05
CA TYR A 31 4.59 -19.09 12.07
C TYR A 31 5.25 -19.73 13.28
N VAL A 32 6.33 -19.14 13.78
CA VAL A 32 7.05 -19.62 14.95
C VAL A 32 6.96 -18.56 16.03
N GLY A 33 6.46 -18.92 17.20
CA GLY A 33 6.46 -18.11 18.40
C GLY A 33 7.33 -18.76 19.46
N GLU A 34 8.30 -18.02 19.98
CA GLU A 34 9.10 -18.40 21.15
C GLU A 34 8.62 -17.56 22.34
N PHE A 35 8.23 -18.21 23.44
CA PHE A 35 7.59 -17.56 24.57
C PHE A 35 8.54 -17.42 25.78
N PRO A 36 8.25 -16.49 26.71
CA PRO A 36 9.12 -16.23 27.87
C PRO A 36 9.27 -17.40 28.85
N ASP A 37 8.30 -18.32 28.86
CA ASP A 37 8.33 -19.55 29.65
C ASP A 37 9.27 -20.63 29.07
N GLY A 38 9.93 -20.33 27.95
CA GLY A 38 10.80 -21.26 27.21
C GLY A 38 10.03 -22.21 26.29
N SER A 39 8.70 -22.12 26.24
CA SER A 39 7.89 -22.89 25.30
C SER A 39 7.96 -22.29 23.90
N SER A 40 7.69 -23.11 22.88
CA SER A 40 7.57 -22.62 21.51
C SER A 40 6.38 -23.24 20.79
N VAL A 41 5.78 -22.47 19.90
CA VAL A 41 4.67 -22.89 19.06
C VAL A 41 5.03 -22.66 17.60
N GLU A 42 4.90 -23.72 16.80
CA GLU A 42 4.96 -23.66 15.34
C GLU A 42 3.55 -23.88 14.76
N LEU A 43 3.10 -22.96 13.90
CA LEU A 43 1.80 -22.99 13.24
C LEU A 43 1.98 -23.10 11.73
N ASP A 44 1.61 -24.23 11.15
CA ASP A 44 1.55 -24.41 9.71
C ASP A 44 0.13 -24.13 9.21
N TYR A 45 0.00 -23.22 8.26
CA TYR A 45 -1.30 -22.81 7.71
C TYR A 45 -1.43 -23.11 6.22
N ASN A 46 -2.52 -23.79 5.86
CA ASN A 46 -2.97 -23.98 4.48
C ASN A 46 -4.17 -23.05 4.22
N PHE A 47 -3.97 -22.09 3.31
CA PHE A 47 -4.98 -21.11 2.95
C PHE A 47 -6.16 -21.70 2.15
N ALA A 48 -5.89 -22.66 1.26
CA ALA A 48 -6.90 -23.26 0.40
C ALA A 48 -7.88 -24.15 1.18
N ARG A 49 -7.40 -24.84 2.22
CA ARG A 49 -8.18 -25.78 3.03
C ARG A 49 -8.63 -25.21 4.37
N GLU A 50 -8.20 -23.99 4.71
CA GLU A 50 -8.42 -23.36 6.03
C GLU A 50 -8.00 -24.32 7.16
N LEU A 51 -6.83 -24.93 6.97
CA LEU A 51 -6.27 -25.97 7.84
C LEU A 51 -5.06 -25.40 8.57
N VAL A 52 -5.10 -25.48 9.90
CA VAL A 52 -4.03 -25.04 10.80
C VAL A 52 -3.50 -26.26 11.53
N ARG A 53 -2.21 -26.51 11.41
CA ARG A 53 -1.50 -27.50 12.24
C ARG A 53 -0.68 -26.73 13.27
N ILE A 54 -0.88 -27.09 14.53
CA ILE A 54 -0.21 -26.52 15.69
C ILE A 54 0.78 -27.56 16.20
N GLU A 55 2.02 -27.18 16.35
CA GLU A 55 3.07 -27.96 17.00
C GLU A 55 3.53 -27.18 18.23
N TYR A 56 3.31 -27.76 19.41
CA TYR A 56 3.65 -27.16 20.68
C TYR A 56 4.81 -27.91 21.32
N HIS A 57 5.88 -27.16 21.61
CA HIS A 57 7.04 -27.63 22.34
C HIS A 57 6.98 -27.04 23.77
N PRO A 58 6.77 -27.86 24.80
CA PRO A 58 6.78 -27.42 26.18
C PRO A 58 8.20 -27.07 26.63
N SER A 59 8.32 -26.22 27.66
CA SER A 59 9.61 -25.91 28.28
C SER A 59 10.13 -27.00 29.21
N GLU A 60 9.23 -27.75 29.86
CA GLU A 60 9.57 -28.82 30.82
C GLU A 60 10.30 -30.00 30.17
N ASP A 61 9.88 -30.39 28.95
CA ASP A 61 10.38 -31.56 28.22
C ASP A 61 10.65 -31.18 26.75
N GLY A 62 11.88 -30.73 26.45
CA GLY A 62 12.24 -30.27 25.10
C GLY A 62 12.09 -31.33 23.99
N GLU A 63 12.01 -32.62 24.36
CA GLU A 63 11.80 -33.73 23.41
C GLU A 63 10.32 -34.05 23.15
N ARG A 64 9.40 -33.59 24.02
CA ARG A 64 7.97 -33.84 23.82
C ARG A 64 7.39 -32.83 22.86
N ILE A 65 6.67 -33.32 21.86
CA ILE A 65 6.05 -32.48 20.84
C ILE A 65 4.57 -32.82 20.81
N TYR A 66 3.73 -31.82 21.00
CA TYR A 66 2.29 -32.00 20.88
C TYR A 66 1.80 -31.44 19.56
N ILE A 67 0.93 -32.20 18.89
CA ILE A 67 0.39 -31.82 17.59
C ILE A 67 -1.12 -31.72 17.70
N ALA A 68 -1.64 -30.55 17.33
CA ALA A 68 -3.05 -30.36 17.06
C ALA A 68 -3.27 -30.01 15.58
N VAL A 69 -4.33 -30.53 14.99
CA VAL A 69 -4.76 -30.19 13.63
C VAL A 69 -6.18 -29.67 13.70
N VAL A 70 -6.36 -28.43 13.27
CA VAL A 70 -7.63 -27.72 13.26
C VAL A 70 -8.02 -27.41 11.83
N LYS A 71 -9.27 -27.67 11.47
CA LYS A 71 -9.86 -27.30 10.18
C LYS A 71 -11.13 -26.53 10.41
N LYS A 72 -11.16 -25.24 10.03
CA LYS A 72 -12.35 -24.38 10.14
C LYS A 72 -13.02 -24.42 11.52
N GLY A 73 -12.25 -24.25 12.59
CA GLY A 73 -12.76 -24.29 13.96
C GLY A 73 -13.06 -25.68 14.52
N VAL A 74 -12.86 -26.75 13.75
CA VAL A 74 -13.02 -28.13 14.22
C VAL A 74 -11.65 -28.75 14.48
N LEU A 75 -11.44 -29.23 15.70
CA LEU A 75 -10.26 -30.00 16.09
C LEU A 75 -10.34 -31.41 15.48
N LEU A 76 -9.49 -31.70 14.50
CA LEU A 76 -9.45 -33.00 13.82
C LEU A 76 -8.57 -34.01 14.54
N GLN A 77 -7.47 -33.53 15.10
CA GLN A 77 -6.49 -34.38 15.76
C GLN A 77 -5.82 -33.60 16.88
N GLU A 78 -5.60 -34.28 18.00
CA GLU A 78 -4.89 -33.75 19.16
C GLU A 78 -4.13 -34.90 19.80
N ARG A 79 -2.80 -34.87 19.74
CA ARG A 79 -1.97 -35.98 20.24
C ARG A 79 -0.57 -35.53 20.62
N ASP A 80 0.05 -36.30 21.50
CA ASP A 80 1.50 -36.30 21.68
C ASP A 80 2.15 -37.04 20.50
N PHE A 81 3.17 -36.44 19.88
CA PHE A 81 3.88 -37.01 18.75
C PHE A 81 4.69 -38.25 19.13
N ALA A 82 5.31 -38.25 20.32
CA ALA A 82 6.19 -39.34 20.74
C ALA A 82 5.39 -40.60 21.12
N THR A 83 4.29 -40.43 21.86
CA THR A 83 3.48 -41.55 22.35
C THR A 83 2.27 -41.86 21.48
N ASN A 84 1.93 -40.97 20.53
CA ASN A 84 0.72 -41.02 19.71
C ASN A 84 -0.58 -41.11 20.53
N ARG A 85 -0.54 -40.73 21.81
CA ARG A 85 -1.71 -40.71 22.70
C ARG A 85 -2.48 -39.41 22.52
N VAL A 86 -3.80 -39.48 22.66
CA VAL A 86 -4.66 -38.29 22.68
C VAL A 86 -4.35 -37.50 23.96
N VAL A 87 -4.13 -36.20 23.81
CA VAL A 87 -3.78 -35.28 24.91
C VAL A 87 -4.60 -34.02 24.78
N ASP A 88 -5.10 -33.49 25.90
CA ASP A 88 -5.77 -32.19 25.94
C ASP A 88 -4.73 -31.04 25.99
N LEU A 89 -4.60 -30.29 24.89
CA LEU A 89 -3.72 -29.12 24.82
C LEU A 89 -4.35 -27.86 25.38
N HIS A 90 -5.65 -27.87 25.73
CA HIS A 90 -6.35 -26.68 26.22
C HIS A 90 -5.64 -26.04 27.42
N ARG A 91 -5.22 -26.85 28.39
CA ARG A 91 -4.53 -26.35 29.59
C ARG A 91 -3.18 -25.69 29.29
N ARG A 92 -2.48 -26.16 28.25
CA ARG A 92 -1.16 -25.68 27.84
C ARG A 92 -1.24 -24.46 26.93
N MET A 93 -2.23 -24.43 26.03
CA MET A 93 -2.41 -23.37 25.04
C MET A 93 -3.14 -22.14 25.59
N ARG A 94 -4.06 -22.32 26.56
CA ARG A 94 -4.86 -21.21 27.11
C ARG A 94 -4.02 -20.07 27.72
N PRO A 95 -2.96 -20.31 28.50
CA PRO A 95 -2.08 -19.25 28.99
C PRO A 95 -1.41 -18.44 27.88
N LEU A 96 -1.21 -19.05 26.71
CA LEU A 96 -0.57 -18.42 25.54
C LEU A 96 -1.52 -17.50 24.78
N ALA A 97 -2.82 -17.49 25.08
CA ALA A 97 -3.82 -16.67 24.38
C ALA A 97 -3.46 -15.17 24.33
N LYS A 98 -2.80 -14.65 25.38
CA LYS A 98 -2.27 -13.27 25.44
C LYS A 98 -1.28 -12.96 24.32
N PHE A 99 -0.49 -13.92 23.87
CA PHE A 99 0.46 -13.74 22.76
C PHE A 99 -0.24 -13.86 21.40
N PHE A 100 -1.27 -14.69 21.29
CA PHE A 100 -2.09 -14.81 20.08
C PHE A 100 -2.95 -13.56 19.81
N GLN A 101 -3.22 -12.75 20.83
CA GLN A 101 -3.90 -11.47 20.66
C GLN A 101 -3.14 -10.51 19.73
N TYR A 102 -1.81 -10.61 19.70
CA TYR A 102 -0.94 -9.83 18.82
C TYR A 102 -0.46 -10.63 17.60
N PHE A 103 -1.21 -11.65 17.18
CA PHE A 103 -0.83 -12.49 16.05
C PHE A 103 -0.94 -11.75 14.69
N PRO A 104 0.03 -11.92 13.77
CA PRO A 104 0.09 -11.13 12.54
C PRO A 104 -0.99 -11.48 11.50
N ASP A 105 -1.57 -12.68 11.49
CA ASP A 105 -2.52 -13.12 10.45
C ASP A 105 -3.91 -13.49 10.99
N ASN A 106 -4.91 -12.66 10.68
CA ASN A 106 -6.31 -12.89 11.09
C ASN A 106 -6.93 -14.12 10.42
N HIS A 107 -6.46 -14.57 9.26
CA HIS A 107 -7.03 -15.75 8.60
C HIS A 107 -6.75 -17.02 9.40
N VAL A 108 -5.56 -17.10 9.99
CA VAL A 108 -5.18 -18.21 10.90
C VAL A 108 -6.07 -18.17 12.15
N LEU A 109 -6.18 -17.00 12.80
CA LEU A 109 -7.01 -16.85 14.00
C LEU A 109 -8.49 -17.20 13.74
N ARG A 110 -9.04 -16.80 12.59
CA ARG A 110 -10.39 -17.18 12.17
C ARG A 110 -10.52 -18.66 11.88
N SER A 111 -9.50 -19.30 11.31
CA SER A 111 -9.49 -20.75 11.06
C SER A 111 -9.41 -21.57 12.34
N LEU A 112 -8.81 -21.00 13.39
CA LEU A 112 -8.79 -21.57 14.73
C LEU A 112 -10.09 -21.36 15.51
N ASP A 113 -10.92 -20.38 15.12
CA ASP A 113 -12.26 -20.10 15.64
C ASP A 113 -12.42 -20.18 17.17
N GLY A 114 -11.47 -19.62 17.92
CA GLY A 114 -11.58 -19.61 19.38
C GLY A 114 -11.19 -20.90 20.10
N ILE A 115 -10.70 -21.92 19.39
CA ILE A 115 -10.18 -23.14 20.00
C ILE A 115 -9.10 -22.77 21.03
N TYR A 116 -9.10 -23.48 22.16
CA TYR A 116 -8.24 -23.23 23.31
C TYR A 116 -8.43 -21.86 24.00
N GLY A 117 -9.50 -21.13 23.67
CA GLY A 117 -9.72 -19.76 24.17
C GLY A 117 -8.84 -18.73 23.47
N LEU A 118 -8.33 -19.05 22.27
CA LEU A 118 -7.54 -18.14 21.46
C LEU A 118 -8.42 -17.02 20.86
N PRO A 119 -7.89 -15.82 20.62
CA PRO A 119 -8.67 -14.74 20.03
C PRO A 119 -8.95 -14.98 18.53
N THR A 120 -10.17 -14.71 18.08
CA THR A 120 -10.56 -14.80 16.66
C THR A 120 -10.01 -13.64 15.81
N GLN A 121 -9.63 -12.53 16.46
CA GLN A 121 -9.11 -11.34 15.80
C GLN A 121 -7.93 -10.75 16.60
N SER A 122 -6.92 -10.27 15.87
CA SER A 122 -5.77 -9.62 16.51
C SER A 122 -6.11 -8.21 17.00
N ALA A 123 -5.47 -7.76 18.07
CA ALA A 123 -5.46 -6.37 18.53
C ALA A 123 -4.54 -5.45 17.71
N ILE A 124 -3.81 -5.95 16.71
CA ILE A 124 -2.94 -5.15 15.84
C ILE A 124 -3.81 -4.33 14.85
N PRO A 125 -3.68 -2.99 14.80
CA PRO A 125 -4.39 -2.16 13.84
C PRO A 125 -4.08 -2.57 12.39
N GLU A 126 -5.11 -2.73 11.55
CA GLU A 126 -4.96 -3.11 10.14
C GLU A 126 -4.06 -2.15 9.34
N SER A 127 -3.95 -0.89 9.77
CA SER A 127 -3.08 0.13 9.16
C SER A 127 -1.59 -0.18 9.26
N THR A 128 -1.17 -0.93 10.28
CA THR A 128 0.24 -1.31 10.47
C THR A 128 0.56 -2.58 9.68
N ARG A 129 -0.39 -3.51 9.54
CA ARG A 129 -0.26 -4.74 8.75
C ARG A 129 0.06 -4.52 7.27
N THR A 130 -0.44 -3.42 6.70
CA THR A 130 -0.22 -3.12 5.27
C THR A 130 1.22 -2.69 4.97
N ARG A 131 1.97 -2.21 5.97
CA ARG A 131 3.39 -1.85 5.80
C ARG A 131 4.30 -3.07 5.76
N ASP A 132 4.01 -4.11 6.54
CA ASP A 132 4.85 -5.31 6.57
C ASP A 132 4.58 -6.30 5.43
N LEU A 133 3.46 -6.17 4.72
CA LEU A 133 3.22 -6.86 3.45
C LEU A 133 4.17 -6.40 2.32
N PHE A 134 4.82 -5.24 2.48
CA PHE A 134 5.93 -4.76 1.65
C PHE A 134 7.30 -5.22 2.18
N THR A 135 7.37 -6.38 2.83
CA THR A 135 8.66 -7.05 3.06
C THR A 135 9.24 -7.48 1.71
N TRP A 136 10.41 -6.93 1.39
CA TRP A 136 11.18 -7.14 0.15
C TRP A 136 11.41 -8.61 -0.25
N GLN A 137 11.21 -9.56 0.67
CA GLN A 137 11.34 -11.00 0.40
C GLN A 137 10.24 -11.57 -0.53
N ASN A 138 9.05 -10.98 -0.60
CA ASN A 138 7.94 -11.51 -1.42
C ASN A 138 7.92 -11.02 -2.88
N ILE A 139 8.84 -10.13 -3.27
CA ILE A 139 8.91 -9.61 -4.64
C ILE A 139 9.56 -10.62 -5.59
N ARG A 140 10.41 -11.52 -5.05
CA ARG A 140 11.27 -12.40 -5.85
C ARG A 140 10.51 -13.46 -6.66
N HIS A 141 9.23 -13.72 -6.36
CA HIS A 141 8.43 -14.79 -6.99
C HIS A 141 7.10 -14.31 -7.59
N LYS A 142 6.85 -12.99 -7.62
CA LYS A 142 5.61 -12.45 -8.21
C LYS A 142 5.82 -12.07 -9.66
N THR A 143 4.99 -12.62 -10.54
CA THR A 143 4.94 -12.19 -11.95
C THR A 143 4.38 -10.76 -12.03
N VAL A 144 4.74 -10.02 -13.09
CA VAL A 144 4.26 -8.64 -13.35
C VAL A 144 2.73 -8.54 -13.27
N LYS A 145 2.02 -9.59 -13.69
CA LYS A 145 0.56 -9.68 -13.64
C LYS A 145 0.00 -9.72 -12.21
N ASP A 146 0.70 -10.36 -11.27
CA ASP A 146 0.28 -10.44 -9.87
C ASP A 146 0.58 -9.14 -9.12
N LEU A 147 1.70 -8.50 -9.44
CA LEU A 147 2.00 -7.13 -9.00
C LEU A 147 0.91 -6.16 -9.45
N LEU A 148 0.48 -6.25 -10.71
CA LEU A 148 -0.59 -5.42 -11.26
C LEU A 148 -1.94 -5.70 -10.57
N ARG A 149 -2.25 -6.96 -10.27
CA ARG A 149 -3.50 -7.36 -9.59
C ARG A 149 -3.55 -6.88 -8.14
N ASP A 150 -2.45 -7.02 -7.40
CA ASP A 150 -2.33 -6.53 -6.02
C ASP A 150 -2.39 -4.99 -5.99
N TYR A 151 -1.76 -4.34 -6.97
CA TYR A 151 -1.83 -2.90 -7.16
C TYR A 151 -3.28 -2.41 -7.39
N LEU A 152 -4.03 -3.07 -8.29
CA LEU A 152 -5.43 -2.74 -8.56
C LEU A 152 -6.35 -2.98 -7.35
N ARG A 153 -6.07 -4.00 -6.52
CA ARG A 153 -6.80 -4.23 -5.27
C ARG A 153 -6.52 -3.14 -4.23
N ALA A 154 -5.26 -2.76 -4.04
CA ALA A 154 -4.89 -1.70 -3.11
C ALA A 154 -5.52 -0.35 -3.50
N LYS A 155 -5.55 -0.04 -4.80
CA LYS A 155 -6.23 1.15 -5.35
C LYS A 155 -7.71 1.18 -5.00
N ARG A 156 -8.41 0.04 -5.18
CA ARG A 156 -9.85 -0.09 -4.91
C ARG A 156 -10.18 0.13 -3.42
N ILE A 157 -9.28 -0.27 -2.52
CA ILE A 157 -9.43 -0.11 -1.07
C ILE A 157 -9.21 1.34 -0.63
N ASP A 158 -8.24 2.06 -1.20
CA ASP A 158 -8.02 3.47 -0.84
C ASP A 158 -9.06 4.41 -1.48
N GLU A 159 -9.59 4.07 -2.66
CA GLU A 159 -10.72 4.79 -3.27
C GLU A 159 -12.01 4.63 -2.46
N ASN A 160 -12.25 3.46 -1.86
CA ASN A 160 -13.40 3.20 -0.98
C ASN A 160 -13.32 3.91 0.38
N LYS A 161 -12.17 4.47 0.77
CA LYS A 161 -12.10 5.33 1.95
C LYS A 161 -12.74 6.68 1.63
N LYS A 162 -13.98 6.87 2.09
CA LYS A 162 -14.71 8.16 2.07
C LYS A 162 -13.94 9.22 2.87
N ARG A 163 -12.98 9.89 2.23
CA ARG A 163 -12.28 11.05 2.80
C ARG A 163 -12.94 12.34 2.30
N PRO A 164 -12.99 13.41 3.12
CA PRO A 164 -13.53 14.70 2.70
C PRO A 164 -12.79 15.26 1.48
N TYR A 165 -13.52 15.88 0.55
CA TYR A 165 -12.99 16.41 -0.71
C TYR A 165 -11.89 17.47 -0.50
N HIS A 166 -12.03 18.33 0.52
CA HIS A 166 -11.08 19.39 0.84
C HIS A 166 -9.71 18.87 1.31
N ARG A 167 -9.67 17.84 2.18
CA ARG A 167 -8.41 17.22 2.61
C ARG A 167 -7.69 16.52 1.46
N ARG A 168 -8.46 16.04 0.48
CA ARG A 168 -7.92 15.44 -0.75
C ARG A 168 -7.30 16.50 -1.65
N LEU A 169 -7.88 17.71 -1.73
CA LEU A 169 -7.36 18.84 -2.51
C LEU A 169 -6.13 19.50 -1.85
N LEU A 170 -6.17 19.80 -0.55
CA LEU A 170 -5.08 20.46 0.18
C LEU A 170 -3.78 19.65 0.17
N ARG A 171 -3.86 18.33 0.21
CA ARG A 171 -2.69 17.44 0.10
C ARG A 171 -2.09 17.39 -1.31
N ARG A 172 -2.78 17.94 -2.32
CA ARG A 172 -2.36 17.97 -3.72
C ARG A 172 -1.65 19.26 -4.10
N LEU A 173 -1.99 20.36 -3.43
CA LEU A 173 -1.44 21.69 -3.71
C LEU A 173 0.09 21.74 -3.85
N PRO A 174 0.92 21.10 -2.98
CA PRO A 174 2.37 21.24 -3.11
C PRO A 174 2.92 20.66 -4.42
N ALA A 175 2.33 19.56 -4.89
CA ALA A 175 2.72 18.91 -6.13
C ALA A 175 2.24 19.72 -7.34
N ASP A 176 1.01 20.23 -7.29
CA ASP A 176 0.46 21.05 -8.37
C ASP A 176 1.17 22.42 -8.47
N LEU A 177 1.56 23.02 -7.35
CA LEU A 177 2.39 24.23 -7.28
C LEU A 177 3.78 24.01 -7.87
N PHE A 178 4.40 22.85 -7.60
CA PHE A 178 5.70 22.51 -8.18
C PHE A 178 5.62 22.37 -9.71
N ASP A 179 4.61 21.65 -10.19
CA ASP A 179 4.40 21.43 -11.62
C ASP A 179 4.08 22.77 -12.34
N LEU A 180 3.36 23.68 -11.68
CA LEU A 180 3.11 25.04 -12.17
C LEU A 180 4.38 25.90 -12.17
N GLY A 181 5.22 25.78 -11.14
CA GLY A 181 6.54 26.42 -11.09
C GLY A 181 7.46 25.96 -12.22
N MET A 182 7.46 24.67 -12.54
CA MET A 182 8.22 24.13 -13.67
C MET A 182 7.75 24.68 -15.02
N ALA A 183 6.45 24.92 -15.18
CA ALA A 183 5.88 25.49 -16.40
C ALA A 183 6.14 26.99 -16.57
N LEU A 184 6.39 27.73 -15.47
CA LEU A 184 6.77 29.14 -15.55
C LEU A 184 8.14 29.34 -16.21
N ILE A 185 9.04 28.36 -16.14
CA ILE A 185 10.37 28.44 -16.75
C ILE A 185 10.29 28.63 -18.27
N PRO A 186 9.71 27.70 -19.07
CA PRO A 186 9.62 27.88 -20.52
C PRO A 186 8.76 29.09 -20.91
N VAL A 187 7.71 29.40 -20.15
CA VAL A 187 6.89 30.60 -20.39
C VAL A 187 7.72 31.88 -20.21
N SER A 188 8.56 31.95 -19.18
CA SER A 188 9.44 33.10 -18.96
C SER A 188 10.48 33.27 -20.07
N LEU A 189 11.07 32.16 -20.56
CA LEU A 189 12.02 32.17 -21.66
C LEU A 189 11.37 32.62 -22.97
N PHE A 190 10.12 32.23 -23.21
CA PHE A 190 9.34 32.69 -24.36
C PHE A 190 9.12 34.21 -24.33
N PHE A 191 8.71 34.78 -23.19
CA PHE A 191 8.56 36.23 -23.06
C PHE A 191 9.89 36.99 -23.12
N LYS A 192 11.01 36.35 -22.74
CA LYS A 192 12.37 36.89 -22.92
C LYS A 192 12.91 36.75 -24.36
N ARG A 193 12.15 36.13 -25.27
CA ARG A 193 12.55 35.85 -26.68
C ARG A 193 13.72 34.87 -26.80
N GLU A 194 13.99 34.11 -25.75
CA GLU A 194 15.01 33.06 -25.73
C GLU A 194 14.43 31.71 -26.21
N LEU A 195 13.11 31.60 -26.33
CA LEU A 195 12.40 30.39 -26.75
C LEU A 195 11.39 30.69 -27.87
N SER A 196 11.50 29.97 -28.99
CA SER A 196 10.55 30.01 -30.11
C SER A 196 9.14 29.55 -29.69
N PRO A 197 8.06 30.00 -30.36
CA PRO A 197 6.70 29.54 -30.08
C PRO A 197 6.52 28.01 -30.18
N GLU A 198 7.18 27.35 -31.15
CA GLU A 198 7.18 25.89 -31.29
C GLU A 198 7.88 25.22 -30.12
N GLY A 199 9.03 25.78 -29.70
CA GLY A 199 9.77 25.34 -28.53
C GLY A 199 8.94 25.46 -27.24
N LEU A 200 8.16 26.53 -27.08
CA LEU A 200 7.26 26.68 -25.95
C LEU A 200 6.12 25.64 -25.98
N ALA A 201 5.48 25.46 -27.14
CA ALA A 201 4.41 24.48 -27.28
C ALA A 201 4.90 23.05 -27.05
N PHE A 202 6.09 22.71 -27.54
CA PHE A 202 6.73 21.43 -27.26
C PHE A 202 7.07 21.27 -25.77
N ALA A 203 7.62 22.30 -25.13
CA ALA A 203 7.94 22.27 -23.69
C ALA A 203 6.69 22.09 -22.81
N LEU A 204 5.60 22.80 -23.12
CA LEU A 204 4.34 22.66 -22.39
C LEU A 204 3.67 21.31 -22.66
N GLY A 205 3.67 20.83 -23.91
CA GLY A 205 3.14 19.51 -24.25
C GLY A 205 3.91 18.38 -23.56
N THR A 206 5.24 18.42 -23.57
CA THR A 206 6.09 17.45 -22.88
C THR A 206 5.90 17.51 -21.37
N LEU A 207 5.80 18.69 -20.77
CA LEU A 207 5.45 18.85 -19.36
C LEU A 207 4.05 18.28 -19.03
N GLY A 208 3.07 18.46 -19.91
CA GLY A 208 1.74 17.87 -19.75
C GLY A 208 1.76 16.34 -19.74
N PHE A 209 2.53 15.73 -20.66
CA PHE A 209 2.74 14.28 -20.68
C PHE A 209 3.56 13.77 -19.51
N LEU A 210 4.64 14.46 -19.13
CA LEU A 210 5.50 14.05 -18.03
C LEU A 210 4.79 14.18 -16.69
N THR A 211 4.10 15.29 -16.43
CA THR A 211 3.35 15.49 -15.17
C THR A 211 2.12 14.59 -15.11
N GLY A 212 1.37 14.46 -16.21
CA GLY A 212 0.22 13.55 -16.29
C GLY A 212 0.61 12.07 -16.18
N GLY A 213 1.69 11.67 -16.87
CA GLY A 213 2.26 10.34 -16.82
C GLY A 213 2.91 10.01 -15.46
N MET A 214 3.62 10.95 -14.85
CA MET A 214 4.18 10.82 -13.51
C MET A 214 3.08 10.76 -12.44
N ASP A 215 1.97 11.49 -12.61
CA ASP A 215 0.80 11.37 -11.74
C ASP A 215 0.15 9.98 -11.84
N ALA A 216 0.15 9.38 -13.04
CA ALA A 216 -0.39 8.03 -13.28
C ALA A 216 0.54 6.90 -12.79
N ILE A 217 1.84 6.98 -13.10
CA ILE A 217 2.83 5.92 -12.83
C ILE A 217 3.39 6.03 -11.42
N TRP A 218 3.79 7.23 -10.98
CA TRP A 218 4.53 7.42 -9.73
C TRP A 218 3.62 7.77 -8.55
N ARG A 219 2.62 8.65 -8.75
CA ARG A 219 1.83 9.21 -7.64
C ARG A 219 0.52 8.46 -7.36
N GLN A 220 0.23 7.36 -8.07
CA GLN A 220 -0.91 6.45 -7.83
C GLN A 220 -2.27 7.16 -7.73
N ARG A 221 -2.47 8.20 -8.55
CA ARG A 221 -3.70 9.02 -8.57
C ARG A 221 -4.43 8.80 -9.90
N ASN A 222 -5.75 9.02 -9.93
CA ASN A 222 -6.44 9.09 -11.22
C ASN A 222 -5.77 10.20 -12.05
N PRO A 223 -5.30 9.90 -13.28
CA PRO A 223 -4.74 10.92 -14.14
C PRO A 223 -5.83 11.98 -14.28
N LEU A 224 -5.57 13.15 -13.71
CA LEU A 224 -6.48 14.27 -13.89
C LEU A 224 -6.32 14.65 -15.35
N VAL A 225 -7.21 14.12 -16.19
CA VAL A 225 -7.35 14.51 -17.60
C VAL A 225 -7.32 16.05 -17.69
N PHE A 226 -7.95 16.71 -16.72
CA PHE A 226 -7.92 18.15 -16.52
C PHE A 226 -6.51 18.77 -16.48
N LYS A 227 -5.53 18.14 -15.82
CA LYS A 227 -4.15 18.66 -15.70
C LYS A 227 -3.36 18.51 -17.00
N ALA A 228 -3.51 17.37 -17.67
CA ALA A 228 -2.95 17.19 -19.01
C ALA A 228 -3.57 18.19 -20.00
N LEU A 229 -4.90 18.38 -19.95
CA LEU A 229 -5.59 19.40 -20.73
C LEU A 229 -5.13 20.82 -20.39
N PHE A 230 -4.84 21.11 -19.12
CA PHE A 230 -4.36 22.42 -18.69
C PHE A 230 -3.00 22.80 -19.33
N PHE A 231 -2.12 21.84 -19.60
CA PHE A 231 -0.86 22.08 -20.28
C PHE A 231 -0.96 21.99 -21.81
N LEU A 232 -1.80 21.09 -22.31
CA LEU A 232 -2.00 20.92 -23.76
C LEU A 232 -2.79 22.07 -24.38
N PHE A 233 -3.79 22.61 -23.69
CA PHE A 233 -4.61 23.69 -24.24
C PHE A 233 -3.81 24.96 -24.56
N PRO A 234 -2.97 25.51 -23.65
CA PRO A 234 -2.10 26.64 -23.98
C PRO A 234 -1.08 26.31 -25.07
N ALA A 235 -0.51 25.10 -25.07
CA ALA A 235 0.43 24.67 -26.10
C ALA A 235 -0.21 24.69 -27.50
N SER A 236 -1.42 24.12 -27.62
CA SER A 236 -2.20 24.14 -28.86
C SER A 236 -2.62 25.56 -29.25
N ALA A 237 -3.03 26.39 -28.29
CA ALA A 237 -3.42 27.77 -28.55
C ALA A 237 -2.27 28.61 -29.11
N ILE A 238 -1.05 28.42 -28.60
CA ILE A 238 0.15 29.13 -29.07
C ILE A 238 0.51 28.72 -30.50
N LEU A 239 0.47 27.42 -30.81
CA LEU A 239 0.70 26.94 -32.18
C LEU A 239 -0.38 27.44 -33.14
N TRP A 240 -1.64 27.42 -32.72
CA TRP A 240 -2.73 27.92 -33.53
C TRP A 240 -2.56 29.43 -33.81
N LEU A 241 -2.24 30.21 -32.79
CA LEU A 241 -1.96 31.64 -32.93
C LEU A 241 -0.78 31.90 -33.87
N LYS A 242 0.26 31.07 -33.81
CA LYS A 242 1.41 31.15 -34.73
C LYS A 242 0.95 31.03 -36.18
N ILE A 243 0.21 29.97 -36.46
CA ILE A 243 -0.27 29.65 -37.80
C ILE A 243 -1.17 30.79 -38.31
N GLN A 244 -2.02 31.36 -37.45
CA GLN A 244 -2.86 32.50 -37.82
C GLN A 244 -2.04 33.77 -38.14
N LEU A 245 -1.05 34.11 -37.32
CA LEU A 245 -0.18 35.27 -37.57
C LEU A 245 0.61 35.11 -38.87
N GLU A 246 1.12 33.91 -39.15
CA GLU A 246 1.80 33.59 -40.41
C GLU A 246 0.85 33.72 -41.62
N GLN A 247 -0.40 33.24 -41.49
CA GLN A 247 -1.44 33.40 -42.53
C GLN A 247 -1.80 34.86 -42.79
N TRP A 248 -1.74 35.72 -41.77
CA TRP A 248 -1.97 37.16 -41.88
C TRP A 248 -0.72 37.95 -42.27
N ALA A 249 0.40 37.27 -42.55
CA ALA A 249 1.69 37.88 -42.85
C ALA A 249 2.20 38.85 -41.75
N ILE A 250 1.83 38.59 -40.50
CA ILE A 250 2.30 39.32 -39.32
C ILE A 250 3.49 38.55 -38.74
N PHE A 251 4.69 39.10 -38.89
CA PHE A 251 5.95 38.49 -38.44
C PHE A 251 6.48 39.09 -37.13
N ASP A 252 5.67 39.90 -36.45
CA ASP A 252 6.04 40.47 -35.16
C ASP A 252 6.32 39.36 -34.13
N PRO A 253 7.25 39.61 -33.19
CA PRO A 253 7.51 38.66 -32.12
C PRO A 253 6.22 38.40 -31.34
N MET A 254 5.72 37.17 -31.42
CA MET A 254 4.46 36.74 -30.81
C MET A 254 4.26 37.17 -29.34
N PRO A 255 5.29 37.21 -28.46
CA PRO A 255 5.13 37.73 -27.10
C PRO A 255 4.56 39.16 -27.04
N ASP A 256 4.96 40.03 -27.97
CA ASP A 256 4.53 41.43 -28.00
C ASP A 256 3.07 41.55 -28.44
N PHE A 257 2.65 40.73 -29.40
CA PHE A 257 1.25 40.63 -29.84
C PHE A 257 0.33 40.19 -28.69
N ILE A 258 0.75 39.16 -27.95
CA ILE A 258 0.02 38.66 -26.77
C ILE A 258 -0.08 39.74 -25.69
N LEU A 259 1.02 40.44 -25.36
CA LEU A 259 1.03 41.49 -24.36
C LEU A 259 0.16 42.69 -24.76
N THR A 260 0.18 43.06 -26.04
CA THR A 260 -0.64 44.14 -26.59
C THR A 260 -2.12 43.79 -26.52
N TYR A 261 -2.49 42.56 -26.89
CA TYR A 261 -3.85 42.07 -26.77
C TYR A 261 -4.34 42.04 -25.32
N ILE A 262 -3.53 41.52 -24.39
CA ILE A 262 -3.88 41.49 -22.96
C ILE A 262 -4.09 42.90 -22.42
N LYS A 263 -3.21 43.85 -22.77
CA LYS A 263 -3.35 45.26 -22.38
C LYS A 263 -4.64 45.87 -22.94
N ALA A 264 -4.94 45.63 -24.22
CA ALA A 264 -6.15 46.14 -24.88
C ALA A 264 -7.43 45.58 -24.25
N VAL A 265 -7.43 44.28 -23.92
CA VAL A 265 -8.54 43.64 -23.20
C VAL A 265 -8.68 44.25 -21.81
N LEU A 266 -7.60 44.32 -21.02
CA LEU A 266 -7.67 44.88 -19.66
C LEU A 266 -8.10 46.35 -19.64
N SER A 267 -7.68 47.16 -20.61
CA SER A 267 -8.11 48.55 -20.74
C SER A 267 -9.56 48.70 -21.21
N SER A 268 -10.17 47.67 -21.80
CA SER A 268 -11.58 47.70 -22.22
C SER A 268 -12.58 47.38 -21.09
N TYR A 269 -12.08 46.82 -19.98
CA TYR A 269 -12.88 46.45 -18.80
C TYR A 269 -12.71 47.43 -17.62
N VAL A 270 -11.88 48.47 -17.77
CA VAL A 270 -11.70 49.59 -16.82
C VAL A 270 -12.35 50.83 -17.40
#